data_AF-A0A3R6AVG7-F1
#
_entry.id   AF-A0A3R6AVG7-F1
#
_cell.length_a   1.000
_cell.length_b   1.000
_cell.length_c   1.000
_cell.angle_alpha   90.00
_cell.angle_beta   90.00
_cell.angle_gamma   90.00
#
_symmetry.space_group_name_H-M   'P 1'
#
loop_
_entity.id
_entity.type
_entity.pdbx_description
1 polymer ?
#
loop_
_entity_poly.entity_id
_entity_poly.type
_entity_poly.pdbx_seq_one_letter_code
_entity_poly.pdbx_strand_id
1 'polypeptide(L)'
;MRDMKALHPDLQEKITLLQKKCAAAGITIGIGECLRTKAEQDALYAQGRTKPGKIVTKAKGSTYSSMHQWGVAFDFYLKMDIDGDGKTSDDAFNNSTGLFNKVGKIGQSIGLEWGGSWKTIKDLPHFQLPNWGSTPTKLKKLYGTPEKFMAVWKKSGQAVTATKTEYKAGNWYRVKESVPVCNGYYGEHGKLIYISKPFQQICENKNGIGYLKPGCIIKPVEVQKFDDGSVWLKLNATIACLAVGVDGKVYIG
;
A
#
# COMPACT_ATOMS: atom_id res chain seq x y z
N MET A 1 -6.35 -21.14 8.45
CA MET A 1 -5.44 -19.98 8.25
C MET A 1 -5.69 -19.45 6.84
N ARG A 2 -5.92 -18.14 6.68
CA ARG A 2 -6.16 -17.54 5.36
C ARG A 2 -4.86 -17.52 4.55
N ASP A 3 -4.95 -17.81 3.26
CA ASP A 3 -3.78 -17.98 2.40
C ASP A 3 -3.25 -16.63 1.90
N MET A 4 -2.05 -16.25 2.36
CA MET A 4 -1.36 -15.06 1.87
C MET A 4 -0.95 -15.19 0.40
N LYS A 5 -0.72 -16.42 -0.11
CA LYS A 5 -0.31 -16.64 -1.51
C LYS A 5 -1.43 -16.30 -2.50
N ALA A 6 -2.67 -16.20 -2.01
CA ALA A 6 -3.82 -15.78 -2.79
C ALA A 6 -3.96 -14.25 -2.93
N LEU A 7 -3.09 -13.47 -2.29
CA LEU A 7 -3.06 -12.01 -2.41
C LEU A 7 -2.25 -11.56 -3.62
N HIS A 8 -2.42 -10.30 -4.00
CA HIS A 8 -1.58 -9.66 -5.01
C HIS A 8 -0.09 -9.77 -4.63
N PRO A 9 0.83 -10.10 -5.55
CA PRO A 9 2.25 -10.30 -5.24
C PRO A 9 2.89 -9.16 -4.42
N ASP A 10 2.70 -7.91 -4.85
CA ASP A 10 3.20 -6.75 -4.10
C ASP A 10 2.68 -6.70 -2.65
N LEU A 11 1.44 -7.14 -2.42
CA LEU A 11 0.88 -7.16 -1.07
C LEU A 11 1.53 -8.24 -0.21
N GLN A 12 1.91 -9.38 -0.80
CA GLN A 12 2.66 -10.43 -0.10
C GLN A 12 4.00 -9.90 0.39
N GLU A 13 4.75 -9.21 -0.48
CA GLU A 13 6.04 -8.59 -0.13
C GLU A 13 5.88 -7.51 0.95
N LYS A 14 4.85 -6.66 0.84
CA LYS A 14 4.56 -5.63 1.85
C LYS A 14 4.17 -6.23 3.20
N ILE A 15 3.46 -7.36 3.24
CA ILE A 15 3.15 -8.05 4.49
C ILE A 15 4.45 -8.56 5.14
N THR A 16 5.34 -9.19 4.38
CA THR A 16 6.64 -9.66 4.92
C THR A 16 7.46 -8.48 5.47
N LEU A 17 7.52 -7.37 4.75
CA LEU A 17 8.22 -6.16 5.21
C LEU A 17 7.58 -5.55 6.47
N LEU A 18 6.25 -5.51 6.52
CA LEU A 18 5.50 -5.04 7.69
C LEU A 18 5.84 -5.88 8.92
N GLN A 19 5.77 -7.21 8.82
CA GLN A 19 6.11 -8.12 9.90
C GLN A 19 7.54 -7.90 10.39
N LYS A 20 8.52 -7.73 9.48
CA LYS A 20 9.92 -7.45 9.84
C LYS A 20 10.06 -6.13 10.60
N LYS A 21 9.43 -5.05 10.12
CA LYS A 21 9.50 -3.73 10.78
C LYS A 21 8.77 -3.70 12.12
N CYS A 22 7.62 -4.38 12.22
CA CYS A 22 6.91 -4.54 13.48
C CYS A 22 7.76 -5.31 14.50
N ALA A 23 8.37 -6.42 14.09
CA ALA A 23 9.24 -7.21 14.97
C ALA A 23 10.43 -6.39 15.47
N ALA A 24 11.06 -5.59 14.60
CA ALA A 24 12.14 -4.67 14.99
C ALA A 24 11.68 -3.58 15.98
N ALA A 25 10.39 -3.25 15.99
CA ALA A 25 9.77 -2.33 16.95
C ALA A 25 9.21 -3.05 18.20
N GLY A 26 9.51 -4.34 18.39
CA GLY A 26 9.02 -5.14 19.52
C GLY A 26 7.55 -5.53 19.42
N ILE A 27 6.94 -5.45 18.24
CA ILE A 27 5.52 -5.76 18.00
C ILE A 27 5.42 -7.02 17.14
N THR A 28 4.77 -8.06 17.66
CA THR A 28 4.49 -9.27 16.88
C THR A 28 3.07 -9.23 16.36
N ILE A 29 2.88 -9.36 15.05
CA ILE A 29 1.58 -9.38 14.39
C ILE A 29 1.34 -10.69 13.65
N GLY A 30 0.07 -11.10 13.58
CA GLY A 30 -0.40 -12.17 12.69
C GLY A 30 -1.31 -11.63 11.60
N ILE A 31 -1.55 -12.44 10.57
CA ILE A 31 -2.47 -12.11 9.47
C ILE A 31 -3.77 -12.89 9.68
N GLY A 32 -4.87 -12.16 9.85
CA GLY A 32 -6.19 -12.70 10.16
C GLY A 32 -6.98 -13.00 8.88
N GLU A 33 -7.22 -11.97 8.06
CA GLU A 33 -8.02 -12.07 6.83
C GLU A 33 -7.18 -11.69 5.60
N CYS A 34 -7.41 -12.39 4.48
CA CYS A 34 -6.73 -12.17 3.20
C CYS A 34 -7.79 -12.04 2.07
N LEU A 35 -7.57 -12.74 0.94
CA LEU A 35 -8.55 -12.86 -0.13
C LEU A 35 -9.87 -13.43 0.42
N ARG A 36 -10.98 -12.80 0.01
CA ARG A 36 -12.33 -13.22 0.35
C ARG A 36 -13.15 -13.47 -0.91
N THR A 37 -13.66 -14.68 -1.06
CA THR A 37 -14.54 -15.03 -2.18
C THR A 37 -15.89 -14.30 -2.07
N LYS A 38 -16.63 -14.27 -3.18
CA LYS A 38 -18.02 -13.77 -3.21
C LYS A 38 -18.89 -14.45 -2.15
N ALA A 39 -18.82 -15.78 -2.06
CA ALA A 39 -19.63 -16.56 -1.13
C ALA A 39 -19.32 -16.24 0.34
N GLU A 40 -18.04 -16.10 0.68
CA GLU A 40 -17.63 -15.70 2.03
C GLU A 40 -18.08 -14.28 2.37
N GLN A 41 -17.97 -13.33 1.42
CA GLN A 41 -18.45 -11.97 1.64
C GLN A 41 -19.98 -11.91 1.78
N ASP A 42 -20.73 -12.70 1.01
CA ASP A 42 -22.18 -12.82 1.15
C ASP A 42 -22.56 -13.43 2.53
N ALA A 43 -21.77 -14.40 3.03
CA ALA A 43 -21.97 -14.98 4.37
C ALA A 43 -21.72 -13.96 5.50
N LEU A 44 -20.68 -13.12 5.39
CA LEU A 44 -20.43 -12.02 6.33
C LEU A 44 -21.54 -10.96 6.26
N TYR A 45 -22.03 -10.64 5.06
CA TYR A 45 -23.13 -9.70 4.89
C TYR A 45 -24.43 -10.20 5.55
N ALA A 46 -24.65 -11.51 5.60
CA ALA A 46 -25.81 -12.11 6.24
C ALA A 46 -25.80 -11.97 7.78
N GLN A 47 -24.63 -11.84 8.43
CA GLN A 47 -24.53 -11.70 9.88
C GLN A 47 -25.20 -10.40 10.38
N GLY A 48 -26.03 -10.54 11.41
CA GLY A 48 -26.85 -9.45 11.96
C GLY A 48 -27.98 -9.00 11.03
N ARG A 49 -28.27 -9.76 9.95
CA ARG A 49 -29.36 -9.50 9.01
C ARG A 49 -30.26 -10.72 8.85
N THR A 50 -29.75 -11.75 8.19
CA THR A 50 -30.47 -13.03 7.96
C THR A 50 -29.86 -14.19 8.75
N LYS A 51 -28.74 -13.95 9.46
CA LYS A 51 -28.13 -14.86 10.43
C LYS A 51 -27.84 -14.10 11.74
N PRO A 52 -27.85 -14.76 12.91
CA PRO A 52 -27.42 -14.16 14.17
C PRO A 52 -25.98 -13.63 14.11
N GLY A 53 -25.67 -12.61 14.91
CA GLY A 53 -24.32 -12.01 15.02
C GLY A 53 -24.32 -10.50 14.85
N LYS A 54 -23.15 -9.87 15.07
CA LYS A 54 -22.96 -8.44 14.81
C LYS A 54 -22.84 -8.18 13.31
N ILE A 55 -23.31 -7.01 12.85
CA ILE A 55 -23.05 -6.57 11.48
C ILE A 55 -21.56 -6.23 11.36
N VAL A 56 -20.80 -7.06 10.65
CA VAL A 56 -19.35 -6.88 10.43
C VAL A 56 -19.01 -6.27 9.07
N THR A 57 -19.99 -6.16 8.16
CA THR A 57 -19.78 -5.55 6.85
C THR A 57 -21.06 -4.93 6.29
N LYS A 58 -20.87 -3.91 5.43
CA LYS A 58 -21.93 -3.28 4.62
C LYS A 58 -21.90 -3.72 3.16
N ALA A 59 -20.86 -4.44 2.72
CA ALA A 59 -20.68 -4.84 1.32
C ALA A 59 -21.31 -6.21 1.04
N LYS A 60 -22.21 -6.27 0.06
CA LYS A 60 -22.70 -7.54 -0.51
C LYS A 60 -21.60 -8.14 -1.40
N GLY A 61 -21.40 -9.45 -1.33
CA GLY A 61 -20.37 -10.15 -2.10
C GLY A 61 -20.59 -9.99 -3.62
N SER A 62 -21.84 -10.01 -4.08
CA SER A 62 -22.19 -9.79 -5.49
C SER A 62 -21.80 -8.42 -6.06
N THR A 63 -21.49 -7.44 -5.20
CA THR A 63 -21.17 -6.08 -5.64
C THR A 63 -19.67 -5.82 -5.76
N TYR A 64 -18.83 -6.79 -5.35
CA TYR A 64 -17.36 -6.65 -5.30
C TYR A 64 -16.89 -5.35 -4.62
N SER A 65 -17.61 -4.93 -3.57
CA SER A 65 -17.38 -3.65 -2.89
C SER A 65 -16.44 -3.73 -1.69
N SER A 66 -15.86 -4.91 -1.42
CA SER A 66 -14.75 -5.06 -0.46
C SER A 66 -13.43 -5.25 -1.18
N MET A 67 -12.36 -4.56 -0.73
CA MET A 67 -11.01 -4.69 -1.29
C MET A 67 -10.41 -6.09 -1.07
N HIS A 68 -10.86 -6.83 -0.04
CA HIS A 68 -10.47 -8.24 0.15
C HIS A 68 -10.91 -9.13 -1.01
N GLN A 69 -12.05 -8.82 -1.65
CA GLN A 69 -12.52 -9.61 -2.80
C GLN A 69 -11.60 -9.46 -4.01
N TRP A 70 -10.84 -8.39 -4.06
CA TRP A 70 -9.86 -8.11 -5.11
C TRP A 70 -8.46 -8.58 -4.73
N GLY A 71 -8.26 -9.22 -3.57
CA GLY A 71 -6.96 -9.72 -3.11
C GLY A 71 -5.88 -8.66 -2.91
N VAL A 72 -6.29 -7.40 -2.71
CA VAL A 72 -5.41 -6.25 -2.50
C VAL A 72 -5.55 -5.68 -1.09
N ALA A 73 -6.16 -6.43 -0.17
CA ALA A 73 -6.29 -6.07 1.23
C ALA A 73 -6.07 -7.28 2.15
N PHE A 74 -5.67 -6.99 3.38
CA PHE A 74 -5.53 -7.97 4.46
C PHE A 74 -5.84 -7.30 5.79
N ASP A 75 -6.23 -8.12 6.76
CA ASP A 75 -6.40 -7.70 8.15
C ASP A 75 -5.32 -8.34 9.03
N PHE A 76 -4.72 -7.56 9.92
CA PHE A 76 -3.77 -8.07 10.92
C PHE A 76 -4.39 -8.14 12.32
N TYR A 77 -3.75 -8.90 13.19
CA TYR A 77 -4.06 -8.95 14.61
C TYR A 77 -2.76 -8.93 15.44
N LEU A 78 -2.84 -8.53 16.69
CA LEU A 78 -1.70 -8.56 17.61
C LEU A 78 -1.46 -10.00 18.06
N LYS A 79 -0.21 -10.46 18.00
CA LYS A 79 0.18 -11.82 18.40
C LYS A 79 1.23 -11.73 19.52
N MET A 80 0.86 -11.03 20.58
CA MET A 80 1.67 -10.79 21.76
C MET A 80 0.77 -10.45 22.96
N ASP A 81 1.31 -10.60 24.16
CA ASP A 81 0.67 -10.21 25.42
C ASP A 81 0.76 -8.68 25.59
N ILE A 82 -0.38 -8.05 25.79
CA ILE A 82 -0.56 -6.59 25.84
C ILE A 82 -0.76 -6.11 27.27
N ASP A 83 -1.45 -6.88 28.11
CA ASP A 83 -1.81 -6.48 29.48
C ASP A 83 -0.93 -7.14 30.56
N GLY A 84 -0.05 -8.07 30.17
CA GLY A 84 0.92 -8.74 31.03
C GLY A 84 0.36 -9.96 31.76
N ASP A 85 -0.81 -10.47 31.36
CA ASP A 85 -1.44 -11.63 32.01
C ASP A 85 -0.88 -12.99 31.53
N GLY A 86 0.05 -12.97 30.57
CA GLY A 86 0.71 -14.14 29.99
C GLY A 86 -0.08 -14.82 28.87
N LYS A 87 -1.26 -14.32 28.47
CA LYS A 87 -2.06 -14.82 27.36
C LYS A 87 -1.98 -13.87 26.17
N THR A 88 -2.02 -14.45 24.96
CA THR A 88 -1.99 -13.66 23.72
C THR A 88 -3.26 -13.82 22.90
N SER A 89 -4.17 -14.71 23.31
CA SER A 89 -5.32 -15.12 22.50
C SER A 89 -6.51 -14.16 22.61
N ASP A 90 -6.68 -13.57 23.78
CA ASP A 90 -7.63 -12.50 24.11
C ASP A 90 -7.14 -11.12 23.63
N ASP A 91 -5.84 -10.98 23.38
CA ASP A 91 -5.21 -9.73 22.97
C ASP A 91 -5.18 -9.46 21.47
N ALA A 92 -5.69 -10.38 20.65
CA ALA A 92 -5.65 -10.28 19.19
C ALA A 92 -6.15 -8.91 18.66
N PHE A 93 -7.10 -8.29 19.35
CA PHE A 93 -7.67 -6.98 19.02
C PHE A 93 -7.59 -5.96 20.17
N ASN A 94 -6.75 -6.21 21.18
CA ASN A 94 -6.57 -5.31 22.31
C ASN A 94 -5.68 -4.12 21.91
N ASN A 95 -6.31 -2.96 21.67
CA ASN A 95 -5.59 -1.73 21.33
C ASN A 95 -5.45 -0.75 22.52
N SER A 96 -5.53 -1.22 23.76
CA SER A 96 -5.41 -0.37 24.96
C SER A 96 -4.11 0.43 25.03
N THR A 97 -3.03 -0.13 24.49
CA THR A 97 -1.68 0.46 24.43
C THR A 97 -1.38 1.19 23.11
N GLY A 98 -2.35 1.28 22.20
CA GLY A 98 -2.20 1.94 20.90
C GLY A 98 -1.31 1.21 19.89
N LEU A 99 -1.06 -0.10 20.05
CA LEU A 99 -0.21 -0.85 19.13
C LEU A 99 -0.77 -0.93 17.70
N PHE A 100 -2.09 -1.01 17.50
CA PHE A 100 -2.66 -0.93 16.15
C PHE A 100 -2.28 0.37 15.46
N ASN A 101 -2.18 1.49 16.20
CA ASN A 101 -1.78 2.77 15.65
C ASN A 101 -0.30 2.76 15.26
N LYS A 102 0.57 2.13 16.06
CA LYS A 102 2.00 1.96 15.73
C LYS A 102 2.16 1.09 14.48
N VAL A 103 1.50 -0.07 14.43
CA VAL A 103 1.51 -0.95 13.25
C VAL A 103 0.95 -0.22 12.02
N GLY A 104 -0.16 0.50 12.20
CA GLY A 104 -0.76 1.39 11.20
C GLY A 104 0.24 2.35 10.58
N LYS A 105 1.02 3.06 11.40
CA LYS A 105 2.05 3.99 10.95
C LYS A 105 3.22 3.30 10.25
N ILE A 106 3.63 2.13 10.73
CA ILE A 106 4.66 1.31 10.06
C ILE A 106 4.16 0.88 8.68
N GLY A 107 2.92 0.38 8.57
CA GLY A 107 2.33 0.01 7.29
C GLY A 107 2.21 1.19 6.32
N GLN A 108 1.83 2.37 6.81
CA GLN A 108 1.82 3.59 6.02
C GLN A 108 3.21 3.95 5.49
N SER A 109 4.26 3.84 6.31
CA SER A 109 5.67 4.13 5.93
C SER A 109 6.27 3.18 4.89
N ILE A 110 5.56 2.09 4.58
CA ILE A 110 5.94 1.16 3.50
C ILE A 110 4.95 1.21 2.34
N GLY A 111 4.11 2.25 2.26
CA GLY A 111 3.21 2.47 1.14
C GLY A 111 1.90 1.68 1.18
N LEU A 112 1.49 1.13 2.32
CA LEU A 112 0.14 0.60 2.50
C LEU A 112 -0.84 1.69 2.91
N GLU A 113 -2.07 1.62 2.41
CA GLU A 113 -3.17 2.37 2.98
C GLU A 113 -3.69 1.66 4.23
N TRP A 114 -3.83 2.39 5.33
CA TRP A 114 -4.30 1.85 6.61
C TRP A 114 -5.72 2.30 6.94
N GLY A 115 -6.61 1.36 7.24
CA GLY A 115 -8.02 1.61 7.54
C GLY A 115 -8.24 2.45 8.81
N GLY A 116 -7.30 2.43 9.76
CA GLY A 116 -7.35 3.29 10.94
C GLY A 116 -7.18 4.79 10.64
N SER A 117 -6.66 5.14 9.46
CA SER A 117 -6.53 6.53 9.00
C SER A 117 -7.72 7.04 8.17
N TRP A 118 -8.75 6.22 7.96
CA TRP A 118 -9.95 6.66 7.25
C TRP A 118 -10.74 7.73 8.05
N LYS A 119 -11.38 8.64 7.32
CA LYS A 119 -12.19 9.73 7.92
C LYS A 119 -13.44 9.19 8.63
N THR A 120 -14.04 8.14 8.08
CA THR A 120 -15.23 7.48 8.62
C THR A 120 -15.05 5.97 8.53
N ILE A 121 -15.73 5.23 9.42
CA ILE A 121 -15.68 3.75 9.46
C ILE A 121 -14.23 3.26 9.61
N LYS A 122 -13.52 3.77 10.63
CA LYS A 122 -12.14 3.36 10.90
C LYS A 122 -12.06 1.86 11.15
N ASP A 123 -11.14 1.22 10.46
CA ASP A 123 -10.91 -0.21 10.53
C ASP A 123 -9.43 -0.45 10.88
N LEU A 124 -9.14 -0.58 12.17
CA LEU A 124 -7.76 -0.63 12.67
C LEU A 124 -6.97 -1.85 12.16
N PRO A 125 -7.55 -3.06 12.05
CA PRO A 125 -6.89 -4.22 11.44
C PRO A 125 -6.55 -4.08 9.96
N HIS A 126 -7.25 -3.21 9.22
CA HIS A 126 -7.28 -3.27 7.76
C HIS A 126 -6.11 -2.54 7.11
N PHE A 127 -5.46 -3.21 6.16
CA PHE A 127 -4.54 -2.62 5.19
C PHE A 127 -4.91 -2.96 3.75
N GLN A 128 -4.58 -2.06 2.82
CA GLN A 128 -4.74 -2.31 1.40
C GLN A 128 -3.70 -1.61 0.52
N LEU A 129 -3.54 -2.10 -0.71
CA LEU A 129 -2.76 -1.40 -1.74
C LEU A 129 -3.50 -0.15 -2.23
N PRO A 130 -2.86 1.03 -2.26
CA PRO A 130 -3.51 2.28 -2.64
C PRO A 130 -3.68 2.46 -4.17
N ASN A 131 -3.09 1.59 -4.99
CA ASN A 131 -2.96 1.75 -6.45
C ASN A 131 -4.30 1.94 -7.19
N TRP A 132 -5.39 1.44 -6.61
CA TRP A 132 -6.74 1.53 -7.16
C TRP A 132 -7.68 2.44 -6.36
N GLY A 133 -7.12 3.22 -5.44
CA GLY A 133 -7.85 4.12 -4.54
C GLY A 133 -8.47 3.37 -3.35
N SER A 134 -9.01 4.15 -2.41
CA SER A 134 -9.53 3.62 -1.13
C SER A 134 -10.74 2.71 -1.26
N THR A 135 -11.36 2.63 -2.45
CA THR A 135 -12.56 1.82 -2.71
C THR A 135 -12.39 1.03 -4.00
N PRO A 136 -13.12 -0.11 -4.17
CA PRO A 136 -13.05 -0.90 -5.39
C PRO A 136 -13.63 -0.25 -6.66
N THR A 137 -14.02 1.03 -6.63
CA THR A 137 -14.64 1.72 -7.76
C THR A 137 -13.79 1.66 -9.02
N LYS A 138 -12.48 1.93 -8.91
CA LYS A 138 -11.55 1.87 -10.04
C LYS A 138 -11.33 0.43 -10.53
N LEU A 139 -11.20 -0.52 -9.61
CA LEU A 139 -11.07 -1.95 -9.92
C LEU A 139 -12.27 -2.48 -10.71
N LYS A 140 -13.49 -2.17 -10.25
CA LYS A 140 -14.74 -2.48 -10.96
C LYS A 140 -14.79 -1.86 -12.35
N LYS A 141 -14.42 -0.58 -12.48
CA LYS A 141 -14.41 0.12 -13.77
C LYS A 141 -13.42 -0.49 -14.77
N LEU A 142 -12.23 -0.87 -14.32
CA LEU A 142 -11.15 -1.35 -15.20
C LEU A 142 -11.29 -2.83 -15.56
N TYR A 143 -11.68 -3.67 -14.60
CA TYR A 143 -11.61 -5.12 -14.76
C TYR A 143 -12.98 -5.82 -14.71
N GLY A 144 -14.01 -5.14 -14.19
CA GLY A 144 -15.36 -5.69 -14.03
C GLY A 144 -15.46 -6.66 -12.84
N THR A 145 -14.64 -7.71 -12.82
CA THR A 145 -14.67 -8.75 -11.77
C THR A 145 -13.28 -9.01 -11.18
N PRO A 146 -13.20 -9.51 -9.92
CA PRO A 146 -11.94 -9.90 -9.31
C PRO A 146 -11.17 -10.95 -10.10
N GLU A 147 -11.85 -11.92 -10.71
CA GLU A 147 -11.20 -13.00 -11.48
C GLU A 147 -10.47 -12.43 -12.70
N LYS A 148 -11.07 -11.47 -13.41
CA LYS A 148 -10.43 -10.76 -14.52
C LYS A 148 -9.22 -9.95 -14.07
N PHE A 149 -9.28 -9.35 -12.88
CA PHE A 149 -8.14 -8.66 -12.29
C PHE A 149 -7.02 -9.63 -11.87
N MET A 150 -7.36 -10.75 -11.24
CA MET A 150 -6.40 -11.77 -10.80
C MET A 150 -5.72 -12.48 -11.96
N ALA A 151 -6.44 -12.68 -13.07
CA ALA A 151 -5.88 -13.27 -14.28
C ALA A 151 -4.71 -12.43 -14.84
N VAL A 152 -4.72 -11.10 -14.64
CA VAL A 152 -3.63 -10.21 -15.08
C VAL A 152 -2.50 -10.06 -14.07
N TRP A 153 -2.54 -10.75 -12.92
CA TRP A 153 -1.47 -10.74 -11.92
C TRP A 153 -0.20 -11.47 -12.36
N LYS A 154 -0.29 -12.44 -13.29
CA LYS A 154 0.87 -13.23 -13.73
C LYS A 154 1.82 -12.33 -14.55
N LYS A 155 3.11 -12.18 -14.22
CA LYS A 155 4.06 -13.14 -13.63
C LYS A 155 4.98 -12.50 -12.58
N SER A 156 4.86 -12.89 -11.31
CA SER A 156 6.01 -12.92 -10.39
C SER A 156 6.84 -14.16 -10.74
N GLY A 157 7.91 -13.97 -11.52
CA GLY A 157 8.79 -15.04 -12.01
C GLY A 157 9.18 -14.94 -13.49
N GLN A 158 8.54 -14.07 -14.28
CA GLN A 158 9.23 -13.47 -15.42
C GLN A 158 9.58 -12.06 -15.02
N ALA A 159 10.86 -11.75 -15.09
CA ALA A 159 11.27 -10.38 -15.36
C ALA A 159 10.35 -9.86 -16.47
N VAL A 160 9.45 -8.95 -16.12
CA VAL A 160 9.14 -7.89 -17.05
C VAL A 160 10.51 -7.37 -17.44
N THR A 161 10.86 -7.45 -18.72
CA THR A 161 11.95 -6.68 -19.31
C THR A 161 11.58 -5.20 -19.23
N ALA A 162 11.34 -4.70 -18.01
CA ALA A 162 11.75 -3.37 -17.66
C ALA A 162 13.25 -3.38 -17.90
N THR A 163 13.67 -2.79 -19.02
CA THR A 163 15.04 -2.27 -19.13
C THR A 163 15.31 -1.57 -17.81
N LYS A 164 16.09 -2.22 -16.94
CA LYS A 164 16.45 -1.72 -15.62
C LYS A 164 17.28 -0.48 -15.89
N THR A 165 16.62 0.67 -16.00
CA THR A 165 17.31 1.92 -16.28
C THR A 165 18.16 2.19 -15.08
N GLU A 166 19.46 1.94 -15.20
CA GLU A 166 20.40 2.30 -14.17
C GLU A 166 20.55 3.82 -14.16
N TYR A 167 19.80 4.48 -13.29
CA TYR A 167 19.95 5.89 -13.07
C TYR A 167 21.32 6.16 -12.43
N LYS A 168 21.99 7.18 -12.95
CA LYS A 168 23.26 7.72 -12.49
C LYS A 168 23.13 9.22 -12.37
N ALA A 169 23.72 9.78 -11.32
CA ALA A 169 23.79 11.22 -11.13
C ALA A 169 24.47 11.88 -12.33
N GLY A 170 24.00 13.06 -12.72
CA GLY A 170 24.56 13.84 -13.83
C GLY A 170 24.05 13.44 -15.22
N ASN A 171 23.32 12.34 -15.36
CA ASN A 171 22.79 11.90 -16.65
C ASN A 171 21.36 12.36 -16.88
N TRP A 172 21.01 12.58 -18.14
CA TRP A 172 19.65 12.93 -18.55
C TRP A 172 18.81 11.69 -18.82
N TYR A 173 17.58 11.69 -18.31
CA TYR A 173 16.64 10.59 -18.50
C TYR A 173 15.27 11.12 -18.91
N ARG A 174 14.60 10.40 -19.81
CA ARG A 174 13.19 10.62 -20.11
C ARG A 174 12.33 9.72 -19.23
N VAL A 175 11.42 10.34 -18.50
CA VAL A 175 10.43 9.67 -17.65
C VAL A 175 9.43 8.94 -18.55
N LYS A 176 9.29 7.62 -18.40
CA LYS A 176 8.41 6.79 -19.25
C LYS A 176 6.96 6.75 -18.75
N GLU A 177 6.76 6.92 -17.45
CA GLU A 177 5.47 6.81 -16.76
C GLU A 177 5.39 7.84 -15.63
N SER A 178 4.21 8.05 -15.05
CA SER A 178 4.05 9.08 -14.02
C SER A 178 4.74 8.65 -12.71
N VAL A 179 5.66 9.47 -12.20
CA VAL A 179 6.46 9.15 -10.99
C VAL A 179 6.14 10.12 -9.86
N PRO A 180 5.68 9.67 -8.68
CA PRO A 180 5.40 10.54 -7.56
C PRO A 180 6.68 11.17 -7.06
N VAL A 181 6.50 12.34 -6.49
CA VAL A 181 7.55 13.09 -5.82
C VAL A 181 7.37 12.94 -4.33
N CYS A 182 8.42 12.55 -3.60
CA CYS A 182 8.46 12.54 -2.14
C CYS A 182 9.22 13.75 -1.60
N ASN A 183 8.85 14.20 -0.40
CA ASN A 183 9.58 15.23 0.31
C ASN A 183 10.76 14.58 1.07
N GLY A 184 11.99 14.95 0.70
CA GLY A 184 13.21 14.38 1.25
C GLY A 184 13.42 14.55 2.76
N TYR A 185 12.67 15.42 3.44
CA TYR A 185 12.79 15.62 4.89
C TYR A 185 11.91 14.69 5.74
N TYR A 186 10.77 14.23 5.21
CA TYR A 186 9.74 13.58 6.03
C TYR A 186 9.32 12.20 5.52
N GLY A 187 9.84 11.76 4.37
CA GLY A 187 9.43 10.48 3.75
C GLY A 187 7.98 10.49 3.24
N GLU A 188 7.22 11.56 3.47
CA GLU A 188 5.85 11.70 3.00
C GLU A 188 5.78 12.06 1.50
N HIS A 189 4.63 11.74 0.90
CA HIS A 189 4.23 12.27 -0.40
C HIS A 189 4.47 13.78 -0.48
N GLY A 190 5.32 14.19 -1.41
CA GLY A 190 5.70 15.58 -1.62
C GLY A 190 4.48 16.37 -2.06
N LYS A 191 3.94 17.21 -1.17
CA LYS A 191 2.89 18.13 -1.57
C LYS A 191 3.44 18.99 -2.70
N LEU A 192 2.68 19.14 -3.79
CA LEU A 192 3.08 19.90 -4.97
C LEU A 192 3.53 21.32 -4.59
N ILE A 193 2.89 21.91 -3.58
CA ILE A 193 3.22 23.25 -3.06
C ILE A 193 4.64 23.38 -2.53
N TYR A 194 5.27 22.29 -2.11
CA TYR A 194 6.66 22.26 -1.63
C TYR A 194 7.67 21.91 -2.73
N ILE A 195 7.19 21.58 -3.92
CA ILE A 195 8.01 21.42 -5.11
C ILE A 195 8.33 22.81 -5.64
N SER A 196 9.59 23.07 -5.99
CA SER A 196 9.98 24.36 -6.54
C SER A 196 9.24 24.65 -7.85
N LYS A 197 8.91 25.92 -8.10
CA LYS A 197 8.15 26.36 -9.29
C LYS A 197 8.66 25.78 -10.62
N PRO A 198 9.99 25.68 -10.87
CA PRO A 198 10.49 25.04 -12.09
C PRO A 198 10.10 23.58 -12.22
N PHE A 199 10.10 22.82 -11.11
CA PHE A 199 9.74 21.40 -11.11
C PHE A 199 8.22 21.19 -11.16
N GLN A 200 7.42 22.12 -10.65
CA GLN A 200 5.95 22.04 -10.78
C GLN A 200 5.50 22.00 -12.24
N GLN A 201 6.23 22.61 -13.18
CA GLN A 201 5.88 22.61 -14.61
C GLN A 201 5.93 21.21 -15.23
N ILE A 202 6.89 20.39 -14.80
CA ILE A 202 7.04 19.00 -15.23
C ILE A 202 6.28 18.01 -14.35
N CYS A 203 5.53 18.51 -13.37
CA CYS A 203 4.69 17.73 -12.47
C CYS A 203 3.19 17.91 -12.75
N GLU A 204 2.41 16.89 -12.44
CA GLU A 204 0.96 16.90 -12.28
C GLU A 204 0.61 17.04 -10.80
N ASN A 205 -0.46 17.78 -10.51
CA ASN A 205 -1.06 17.84 -9.18
C ASN A 205 -2.19 16.81 -9.07
N LYS A 206 -2.05 15.83 -8.18
CA LYS A 206 -3.13 14.88 -7.86
C LYS A 206 -3.43 14.99 -6.37
N ASN A 207 -4.55 15.63 -6.04
CA ASN A 207 -5.01 15.85 -4.66
C ASN A 207 -3.97 16.54 -3.75
N GLY A 208 -3.21 17.49 -4.29
CA GLY A 208 -2.18 18.22 -3.56
C GLY A 208 -0.80 17.57 -3.59
N ILE A 209 -0.65 16.38 -4.18
CA ILE A 209 0.62 15.64 -4.31
C ILE A 209 1.18 15.80 -5.73
N GLY A 210 2.50 16.00 -5.84
CA GLY A 210 3.18 16.15 -7.12
C GLY A 210 3.62 14.83 -7.74
N TYR A 211 3.47 14.71 -9.06
CA TYR A 211 3.92 13.57 -9.86
C TYR A 211 4.62 14.05 -11.12
N LEU A 212 5.83 13.59 -11.41
CA LEU A 212 6.47 13.80 -12.71
C LEU A 212 5.58 13.27 -13.84
N LYS A 213 5.45 14.07 -14.90
CA LYS A 213 4.69 13.72 -16.10
C LYS A 213 5.43 12.66 -16.94
N PRO A 214 4.72 11.68 -17.52
CA PRO A 214 5.29 10.88 -18.60
C PRO A 214 5.84 11.78 -19.71
N GLY A 215 7.00 11.44 -20.25
CA GLY A 215 7.70 12.18 -21.30
C GLY A 215 8.58 13.34 -20.82
N CYS A 216 8.50 13.74 -19.55
CA CYS A 216 9.37 14.79 -19.04
C CYS A 216 10.82 14.34 -18.95
N ILE A 217 11.74 15.30 -19.02
CA ILE A 217 13.17 15.04 -18.96
C ILE A 217 13.67 15.45 -17.58
N ILE A 218 14.43 14.57 -16.94
CA ILE A 218 15.01 14.78 -15.61
C ILE A 218 16.53 14.56 -15.65
N LYS A 219 17.23 15.21 -14.73
CA LYS A 219 18.66 15.02 -14.47
C LYS A 219 18.88 14.83 -12.97
N PRO A 220 19.01 13.59 -12.48
CA PRO A 220 19.33 13.35 -11.08
C PRO A 220 20.68 13.96 -10.72
N VAL A 221 20.75 14.66 -9.60
CA VAL A 221 22.01 15.10 -8.97
C VAL A 221 22.53 14.06 -7.98
N GLU A 222 21.66 13.16 -7.50
CA GLU A 222 22.01 12.08 -6.60
C GLU A 222 21.12 10.87 -6.90
N VAL A 223 21.69 9.67 -6.76
CA VAL A 223 20.97 8.40 -6.93
C VAL A 223 21.34 7.47 -5.80
N GLN A 224 20.35 6.97 -5.08
CA GLN A 224 20.54 5.98 -4.02
C GLN A 224 19.71 4.73 -4.32
N LYS A 225 20.31 3.54 -4.16
CA LYS A 225 19.61 2.25 -4.30
C LYS A 225 19.44 1.64 -2.90
N PHE A 226 18.30 1.00 -2.66
CA PHE A 226 17.98 0.34 -1.41
C PHE A 226 17.89 -1.17 -1.59
N ASP A 227 18.01 -1.92 -0.49
CA ASP A 227 18.01 -3.38 -0.46
C ASP A 227 16.68 -3.99 -0.94
N ASP A 228 15.59 -3.21 -0.88
CA ASP A 228 14.27 -3.58 -1.40
C ASP A 228 14.13 -3.36 -2.92
N GLY A 229 15.22 -2.98 -3.60
CA GLY A 229 15.26 -2.70 -5.03
C GLY A 229 14.84 -1.29 -5.41
N SER A 230 14.39 -0.47 -4.46
CA SER A 230 13.98 0.90 -4.76
C SER A 230 15.16 1.83 -5.08
N VAL A 231 14.93 2.78 -5.99
CA VAL A 231 15.91 3.78 -6.42
C VAL A 231 15.35 5.16 -6.13
N TRP A 232 16.11 5.96 -5.38
CA TRP A 232 15.80 7.33 -5.05
C TRP A 232 16.60 8.27 -5.94
N LEU A 233 15.93 9.23 -6.57
CA LEU A 233 16.55 10.27 -7.38
C LEU A 233 16.36 11.62 -6.73
N LYS A 234 17.45 12.34 -6.47
CA LYS A 234 17.41 13.75 -6.10
C LYS A 234 17.55 14.58 -7.36
N LEU A 235 16.64 15.51 -7.61
CA LEU A 235 16.68 16.34 -8.84
C LEU A 235 17.25 17.76 -8.62
N ASN A 236 17.40 18.20 -7.36
CA ASN A 236 17.96 19.50 -7.01
C ASN A 236 18.68 19.46 -5.64
N ALA A 237 19.78 20.21 -5.50
CA ALA A 237 20.59 20.34 -4.31
C ALA A 237 19.89 21.09 -3.14
N THR A 238 18.91 21.96 -3.42
CA THR A 238 18.24 22.84 -2.41
C THR A 238 16.92 22.30 -1.83
N ILE A 239 16.63 20.98 -1.94
CA ILE A 239 15.37 20.29 -1.51
C ILE A 239 14.25 20.53 -2.55
N ALA A 240 13.39 19.60 -3.01
CA ALA A 240 12.51 18.64 -2.34
C ALA A 240 11.90 17.61 -3.32
N CYS A 241 12.60 17.21 -4.39
CA CYS A 241 12.02 16.33 -5.41
C CYS A 241 12.73 14.99 -5.41
N LEU A 242 12.07 14.00 -4.80
CA LEU A 242 12.58 12.67 -4.57
C LEU A 242 11.73 11.70 -5.39
N ALA A 243 12.26 11.23 -6.51
CA ALA A 243 11.55 10.31 -7.39
C ALA A 243 11.96 8.87 -7.05
N VAL A 244 10.98 8.04 -6.65
CA VAL A 244 11.17 6.60 -6.38
C VAL A 244 10.95 5.84 -7.67
N GLY A 245 12.02 5.28 -8.24
CA GLY A 245 11.94 4.31 -9.32
C GLY A 245 12.19 2.91 -8.78
N VAL A 246 11.24 1.99 -8.95
CA VAL A 246 11.53 0.55 -8.88
C VAL A 246 11.14 -0.03 -10.22
N ASP A 247 12.08 -0.45 -11.05
CA ASP A 247 11.78 -1.29 -12.23
C ASP A 247 10.67 -0.79 -13.20
N GLY A 248 10.49 0.54 -13.34
CA GLY A 248 9.38 1.08 -14.13
C GLY A 248 8.00 0.75 -13.54
N LYS A 249 7.92 0.68 -12.21
CA LYS A 249 6.70 0.73 -11.40
C LYS A 249 6.97 1.51 -10.11
N VAL A 250 6.04 2.41 -9.79
CA VAL A 250 6.11 3.27 -8.63
C VAL A 250 5.47 2.60 -7.42
N TYR A 251 6.19 2.49 -6.31
CA TYR A 251 5.61 2.23 -4.99
C TYR A 251 6.19 3.12 -3.91
N ILE A 252 5.27 3.54 -3.05
CA ILE A 252 5.28 4.66 -2.11
C ILE A 252 6.07 4.29 -0.83
N GLY A 253 6.81 5.26 -0.29
CA GLY A 253 7.19 5.31 1.12
C GLY A 253 6.28 6.28 1.85
#